data_AF-A0A4Y2LWZ9-F1
#
_entry.id   AF-A0A4Y2LWZ9-F1
#
_cell.length_a   1.000
_cell.length_b   1.000
_cell.length_c   1.000
_cell.angle_alpha   90.00
_cell.angle_beta   90.00
_cell.angle_gamma   90.00
#
_symmetry.space_group_name_H-M   'P 1'
#
loop_
_entity.id
_entity.type
_entity.pdbx_description
1 polymer ?
#
loop_
_entity_poly.entity_id
_entity_poly.type
_entity_poly.pdbx_seq_one_letter_code
_entity_poly.pdbx_strand_id
1 'polypeptide(L)'
;PPSTCVLNVGDIVRISKKKLTFEKGYETNFNEELFVVSECVKRSPSVYRIKDLLGEPVLGTFYLQELQKVKLKESFPVEKIIKKRTKKKRLEYFVKFKGYPNKFNQWIPASNISAI
;
A
#
# COMPACT_ATOMS: atom_id res chain seq x y z
N PRO A 1 -17.45 -4.69 -26.64
CA PRO A 1 -18.03 -4.35 -25.32
C PRO A 1 -17.53 -2.97 -24.85
N PRO A 2 -18.40 -2.09 -24.32
CA PRO A 2 -17.95 -0.83 -23.74
C PRO A 2 -17.01 -1.12 -22.56
N SER A 3 -15.97 -0.32 -22.47
CA SER A 3 -14.97 -0.39 -21.42
C SER A 3 -15.51 0.14 -20.11
N THR A 4 -16.14 -0.75 -19.34
CA THR A 4 -16.68 -0.40 -18.03
C THR A 4 -15.54 -0.31 -17.01
N CYS A 5 -15.53 0.77 -16.24
CA CYS A 5 -14.69 0.90 -15.05
C CYS A 5 -15.32 0.08 -13.93
N VAL A 6 -14.62 -0.96 -13.47
CA VAL A 6 -15.06 -1.82 -12.37
C VAL A 6 -14.66 -1.23 -11.02
N LEU A 7 -13.48 -0.60 -10.95
CA LEU A 7 -13.01 0.10 -9.75
C LEU A 7 -13.37 1.59 -9.84
N ASN A 8 -13.67 2.18 -8.68
CA ASN A 8 -14.00 3.59 -8.57
C ASN A 8 -12.81 4.40 -8.06
N VAL A 9 -12.76 5.68 -8.41
CA VAL A 9 -11.80 6.62 -7.84
C VAL A 9 -11.98 6.66 -6.32
N GLY A 10 -10.88 6.57 -5.58
CA GLY A 10 -10.87 6.46 -4.12
C GLY A 10 -10.84 5.03 -3.59
N ASP A 11 -11.07 4.01 -4.43
CA ASP A 11 -10.92 2.62 -4.00
C ASP A 11 -9.47 2.32 -3.62
N ILE A 12 -9.30 1.63 -2.48
CA ILE A 12 -8.00 1.18 -2.01
C ILE A 12 -7.70 -0.17 -2.65
N VAL A 13 -6.53 -0.27 -3.26
CA VAL A 13 -6.10 -1.43 -4.05
C VAL A 13 -4.68 -1.83 -3.69
N ARG A 14 -4.34 -3.09 -3.94
CA ARG A 14 -2.97 -3.61 -3.96
C ARG A 14 -2.61 -4.05 -5.38
N ILE A 15 -1.33 -3.93 -5.73
CA ILE A 15 -0.83 -4.44 -7.02
C ILE A 15 -0.43 -5.90 -6.84
N SER A 16 -1.02 -6.80 -7.64
CA SER A 16 -0.57 -8.19 -7.69
C SER A 16 0.74 -8.29 -8.48
N LYS A 17 1.79 -8.91 -7.92
CA LYS A 17 2.97 -9.26 -8.72
C LYS A 17 2.58 -10.40 -9.67
N LYS A 18 2.95 -10.28 -10.95
CA LYS A 18 2.89 -11.42 -11.87
C LYS A 18 3.92 -12.44 -11.38
N LYS A 19 3.47 -13.64 -11.01
CA LYS A 19 4.37 -14.76 -10.72
C LYS A 19 5.23 -14.98 -11.96
N LEU A 20 6.54 -14.79 -11.83
CA LEU A 20 7.46 -15.39 -12.79
C LEU A 20 7.39 -16.90 -12.57
N THR A 21 7.47 -17.69 -13.66
CA THR A 21 7.17 -19.13 -13.73
C THR A 21 7.97 -20.03 -12.77
N PHE A 22 8.87 -19.45 -11.96
CA PHE A 22 9.81 -20.14 -11.08
C PHE A 22 9.86 -19.58 -9.63
N GLU A 23 8.89 -18.77 -9.20
CA GLU A 23 8.84 -18.32 -7.79
C GLU A 23 8.38 -19.45 -6.86
N LYS A 24 9.22 -19.82 -5.89
CA LYS A 24 8.94 -20.85 -4.88
C LYS A 24 7.70 -20.46 -4.07
N GLY A 25 6.77 -21.39 -3.89
CA GLY A 25 5.40 -21.16 -3.41
C GLY A 25 5.19 -20.58 -2.00
N TYR A 26 6.26 -20.21 -1.28
CA TYR A 26 6.21 -19.64 0.08
C TYR A 26 6.50 -18.14 0.15
N GLU A 27 6.90 -17.49 -0.95
CA GLU A 27 7.11 -16.04 -0.96
C GLU A 27 5.77 -15.29 -1.08
N THR A 28 5.59 -14.26 -0.25
CA THR A 28 4.35 -13.49 -0.21
C THR A 28 4.24 -12.70 -1.52
N ASN A 29 3.38 -13.16 -2.43
CA ASN A 29 3.23 -12.64 -3.82
C ASN A 29 2.63 -11.21 -3.92
N PHE A 30 2.63 -10.43 -2.84
CA PHE A 30 2.07 -9.09 -2.76
C PHE A 30 3.06 -8.17 -2.04
N ASN A 31 3.31 -6.97 -2.58
CA ASN A 31 3.85 -5.90 -1.74
C ASN A 31 2.75 -5.50 -0.74
N GLU A 32 3.11 -5.31 0.54
CA GLU A 32 2.14 -4.90 1.58
C GLU A 32 1.67 -3.45 1.40
N GLU A 33 2.26 -2.72 0.45
CA GLU A 33 1.92 -1.36 0.08
C GLU A 33 0.52 -1.26 -0.55
N LEU A 34 -0.26 -0.30 -0.04
CA LEU A 34 -1.60 0.02 -0.51
C LEU A 34 -1.57 1.28 -1.37
N PHE A 35 -2.44 1.28 -2.38
CA PHE A 35 -2.61 2.38 -3.32
C PHE A 35 -4.07 2.79 -3.40
N VAL A 36 -4.32 3.98 -3.91
CA VAL A 36 -5.65 4.53 -4.13
C VAL A 36 -5.85 4.73 -5.62
N VAL A 37 -6.98 4.28 -6.16
CA VAL A 37 -7.36 4.55 -7.55
C VAL A 37 -7.56 6.05 -7.71
N SER A 38 -6.78 6.68 -8.58
CA SER A 38 -6.87 8.12 -8.87
C SER A 38 -7.74 8.39 -10.09
N GLU A 39 -7.71 7.52 -11.09
CA GLU A 39 -8.42 7.69 -12.35
C GLU A 39 -8.72 6.33 -12.99
N CYS A 40 -9.90 6.21 -13.60
CA CYS A 40 -10.18 5.13 -14.55
C CYS A 40 -10.28 5.69 -15.97
N VAL A 41 -9.45 5.17 -16.86
CA VAL A 41 -9.42 5.53 -18.27
C VAL A 41 -10.17 4.47 -19.07
N LYS A 42 -11.32 4.85 -19.61
CA LYS A 42 -12.18 3.99 -20.44
C LYS A 42 -11.54 3.73 -21.81
N ARG A 43 -10.73 2.67 -21.89
CA ARG A 43 -10.13 2.11 -23.12
C ARG A 43 -10.53 0.65 -23.25
N SER A 44 -10.33 0.01 -24.40
CA SER A 44 -10.64 -1.42 -24.54
C SER A 44 -9.35 -2.25 -24.48
N PRO A 45 -8.95 -2.82 -23.31
CA PRO A 45 -9.64 -2.86 -22.01
C PRO A 45 -9.32 -1.67 -21.07
N SER A 46 -10.16 -1.44 -20.05
CA SER A 46 -10.04 -0.29 -19.16
C SER A 46 -8.74 -0.32 -18.37
N VAL A 47 -8.11 0.84 -18.21
CA VAL A 47 -6.87 0.99 -17.44
C VAL A 47 -7.04 1.99 -16.32
N TYR A 48 -6.28 1.81 -15.24
CA TYR A 48 -6.38 2.62 -14.03
C TYR A 48 -5.05 3.30 -13.76
N ARG A 49 -5.14 4.55 -13.29
CA ARG A 49 -4.03 5.23 -12.62
C ARG A 49 -4.26 5.13 -11.12
N ILE A 50 -3.17 4.97 -10.40
CA ILE A 50 -3.17 4.84 -8.95
C ILE A 50 -2.16 5.82 -8.36
N LYS A 51 -2.37 6.15 -7.10
CA LYS A 51 -1.46 6.95 -6.27
C LYS A 51 -1.21 6.22 -4.96
N ASP A 52 -0.12 6.52 -4.29
CA ASP A 52 0.14 5.98 -2.96
C ASP A 52 -0.75 6.64 -1.88
N LEU A 53 -0.60 6.21 -0.62
CA LEU A 53 -1.36 6.79 0.49
C LEU A 53 -0.95 8.23 0.85
N LEU A 54 0.20 8.71 0.37
CA LEU A 54 0.62 10.12 0.51
C LEU A 54 0.12 11.00 -0.66
N GLY A 55 -0.54 10.40 -1.65
CA GLY A 55 -1.09 11.08 -2.80
C GLY A 55 -0.12 11.21 -3.99
N GLU A 56 1.08 10.62 -3.91
CA GLU A 56 2.04 10.62 -5.00
C GLU A 56 1.59 9.65 -6.10
N PRO A 57 1.50 10.09 -7.37
CA PRO A 57 1.08 9.23 -8.47
C PRO A 57 2.11 8.12 -8.72
N VAL A 58 1.63 6.89 -8.91
CA VAL A 58 2.49 5.79 -9.35
C VAL A 58 2.63 5.88 -10.86
N LEU A 59 3.88 5.83 -11.34
CA LEU A 59 4.18 5.92 -12.77
C LEU A 59 3.63 4.68 -13.50
N GLY A 60 2.85 4.94 -14.55
CA GLY A 60 2.27 3.90 -15.40
C GLY A 60 0.75 3.80 -15.30
N THR A 61 0.20 2.77 -15.92
CA THR A 61 -1.22 2.43 -15.90
C THR A 61 -1.38 0.94 -15.68
N PHE A 62 -2.38 0.55 -14.90
CA PHE A 62 -2.60 -0.83 -14.47
C PHE A 62 -3.91 -1.36 -15.04
N TYR A 63 -3.92 -2.64 -15.43
CA TYR A 63 -5.16 -3.31 -15.79
C TYR A 63 -5.93 -3.75 -14.54
N LEU A 64 -7.24 -3.99 -14.70
CA LEU A 64 -8.09 -4.50 -13.60
C LEU A 64 -7.51 -5.76 -12.96
N GLN A 65 -6.98 -6.68 -13.76
CA GLN A 65 -6.41 -7.95 -13.28
C GLN A 65 -5.13 -7.80 -12.44
N GLU A 66 -4.46 -6.64 -12.55
CA GLU A 66 -3.25 -6.34 -11.78
C GLU A 66 -3.57 -5.64 -10.46
N LEU A 67 -4.84 -5.24 -10.27
CA LEU A 67 -5.33 -4.52 -9.10
C LEU A 67 -6.31 -5.37 -8.32
N GLN A 68 -6.08 -5.48 -7.02
CA GLN A 68 -7.03 -6.10 -6.12
C GLN A 68 -7.54 -5.09 -5.11
N LYS A 69 -8.86 -4.88 -5.09
CA LYS A 69 -9.53 -4.04 -4.10
C LYS A 69 -9.37 -4.63 -2.70
N VAL A 70 -9.05 -3.78 -1.74
CA VAL A 70 -8.86 -4.14 -0.33
C VAL A 70 -9.52 -3.11 0.58
N LYS A 71 -9.80 -3.51 1.82
CA LYS A 71 -10.24 -2.59 2.88
C LYS A 71 -9.01 -2.06 3.62
N LEU A 72 -9.03 -0.78 3.98
CA LEU A 72 -8.00 -0.20 4.84
C LEU A 72 -8.05 -0.90 6.20
N LYS A 73 -6.90 -1.38 6.67
CA LYS A 73 -6.75 -1.86 8.04
C LYS A 73 -6.41 -0.67 8.94
N GLU A 74 -6.89 -0.70 10.18
CA GLU A 74 -6.54 0.30 11.20
C GLU A 74 -5.12 0.10 11.75
N SER A 75 -4.54 -1.10 11.54
CA SER A 75 -3.21 -1.46 12.01
C SER A 75 -2.32 -1.93 10.87
N PHE A 76 -1.07 -1.47 10.88
CA PHE A 76 -0.03 -1.82 9.93
C PHE A 76 1.11 -2.54 10.65
N PRO A 77 1.63 -3.64 10.08
CA PRO A 77 2.75 -4.36 10.67
C PRO A 77 4.01 -3.50 10.70
N VAL A 78 4.70 -3.51 11.84
CA VAL A 78 5.99 -2.86 12.02
C VAL A 78 7.11 -3.81 11.60
N GLU A 79 8.00 -3.34 10.73
CA GLU A 79 9.22 -4.06 10.36
C GLU A 79 10.30 -3.84 11.42
N LYS A 80 10.54 -2.57 11.77
CA LYS A 80 11.61 -2.20 12.69
C LYS A 80 11.35 -0.86 13.37
N ILE A 81 11.76 -0.75 14.63
CA ILE A 81 11.90 0.54 15.31
C ILE A 81 13.30 1.08 15.00
N ILE A 82 13.36 2.24 14.33
CA ILE A 82 14.61 2.86 13.89
C ILE A 82 15.19 3.76 14.99
N LYS A 83 14.33 4.56 15.65
CA LYS A 83 14.75 5.51 16.68
C LYS A 83 13.74 5.55 17.83
N LYS A 84 14.21 6.01 18.98
CA LYS A 84 13.41 6.28 20.17
C LYS A 84 13.65 7.73 20.60
N ARG A 85 12.60 8.45 21.00
CA ARG A 85 12.73 9.79 21.59
C ARG A 85 11.70 10.00 22.69
N THR A 86 12.00 10.93 23.59
CA THR A 86 11.05 11.40 24.60
C THR A 86 10.75 12.87 24.34
N LYS A 87 9.51 13.20 24.03
CA LYS A 87 9.06 14.58 23.78
C LYS A 87 7.94 14.92 24.77
N LYS A 88 8.11 16.00 25.54
CA LYS A 88 7.12 16.44 26.55
C LYS A 88 6.67 15.29 27.49
N LYS A 89 7.63 14.51 28.02
CA LYS A 89 7.40 13.32 28.86
C LYS A 89 6.63 12.16 28.19
N ARG A 90 6.40 12.20 26.87
CA ARG A 90 5.81 11.09 26.11
C ARG A 90 6.88 10.36 25.31
N LEU A 91 6.83 9.04 25.36
CA LEU A 91 7.73 8.18 24.60
C LEU A 91 7.19 7.95 23.19
N GLU A 92 8.03 8.19 22.18
CA GLU A 92 7.72 8.00 20.77
C GLU A 92 8.79 7.15 20.11
N TYR A 93 8.37 6.33 19.15
CA TYR A 93 9.24 5.48 18.34
C TYR A 93 9.15 5.88 16.87
N PHE A 94 10.29 5.98 16.19
CA PHE A 94 10.33 6.17 14.75
C PHE A 94 10.27 4.80 14.08
N VAL A 95 9.15 4.52 13.43
CA VAL A 95 8.78 3.18 13.00
C VAL A 95 8.95 3.04 11.50
N LYS A 96 9.57 1.92 11.08
CA LYS A 96 9.55 1.42 9.70
C LYS A 96 8.40 0.43 9.57
N PHE A 97 7.43 0.74 8.71
CA PHE A 97 6.34 -0.18 8.40
C PHE A 97 6.81 -1.24 7.41
N LYS A 98 6.36 -2.47 7.64
CA LYS A 98 6.72 -3.62 6.81
C LYS A 98 6.09 -3.46 5.43
N GLY A 99 6.92 -3.63 4.40
CA GLY A 99 6.50 -3.52 3.01
C GLY A 99 6.17 -2.10 2.52
N TYR A 100 6.47 -1.05 3.29
CA TYR A 100 6.34 0.35 2.86
C TYR A 100 7.71 1.02 2.71
N PRO A 101 7.91 1.95 1.75
CA PRO A 101 9.14 2.75 1.64
C PRO A 101 9.42 3.63 2.87
N ASN A 102 10.68 4.06 3.04
CA ASN A 102 11.10 4.87 4.20
C ASN A 102 10.37 6.22 4.34
N LYS A 103 9.77 6.73 3.27
CA LYS A 103 8.96 7.95 3.29
C LYS A 103 7.71 7.83 4.16
N PHE A 104 7.23 6.61 4.39
CA PHE A 104 6.11 6.33 5.29
C PHE A 104 6.52 6.21 6.76
N ASN A 105 7.81 6.29 7.07
CA ASN A 105 8.27 6.17 8.45
C ASN A 105 7.77 7.35 9.28
N GLN A 106 7.19 7.06 10.44
CA GLN A 106 6.59 8.07 11.28
C GLN A 106 6.92 7.87 12.75
N TRP A 107 6.82 8.96 13.53
CA TRP A 107 6.91 8.90 14.99
C TRP A 107 5.56 8.48 15.56
N ILE A 108 5.51 7.28 16.13
CA ILE A 108 4.32 6.72 16.76
C ILE A 108 4.49 6.74 18.27
N PRO A 109 3.49 7.20 19.04
CA PRO A 109 3.51 7.06 20.50
C PRO A 109 3.66 5.61 20.92
N ALA A 110 4.42 5.35 21.98
CA ALA A 110 4.59 4.00 22.53
C ALA A 110 3.25 3.31 22.87
N SER A 111 2.22 4.09 23.23
CA SER A 111 0.85 3.60 23.49
C SER A 111 0.17 2.98 22.27
N ASN A 112 0.57 3.38 21.06
CA ASN A 112 -0.04 2.93 19.80
C ASN A 112 0.73 1.78 19.17
N ILE A 113 1.79 1.29 19.83
CA ILE A 113 2.54 0.11 19.41
C ILE A 113 2.09 -1.05 20.28
N SER A 114 1.27 -1.93 19.71
CA SER A 114 0.96 -3.23 20.31
C SER A 114 2.07 -4.21 19.97
N ALA A 115 2.71 -4.81 20.99
CA ALA A 115 3.49 -6.01 20.77
C ALA A 115 2.55 -7.14 20.33
N ILE A 116 2.95 -7.89 19.30
CA ILE A 116 2.28 -9.14 18.88
C ILE A 116 2.83 -10.27 19.75
#